data_AF-A0A523XD39-F1
#
_entry.id   AF-A0A523XD39-F1
#
_cell.length_a   1.000
_cell.length_b   1.000
_cell.length_c   1.000
_cell.angle_alpha   90.00
_cell.angle_beta   90.00
_cell.angle_gamma   90.00
#
_symmetry.space_group_name_H-M   'P 1'
#
loop_
_entity.id
_entity.type
_entity.pdbx_description
1 polymer ?
#
loop_
_entity_poly.entity_id
_entity_poly.type
_entity_poly.pdbx_seq_one_letter_code
_entity_poly.pdbx_strand_id
1 'polypeptide(L)'
;MENSETELQEQKQRNLLSSIKEFRVPWKEFLSPNLLFLLVWMSFLLYTFIWAPAAQPSDPGFGDFSIEYAKTNPVEWNLFMLVGVWALLYAVILLIENRERFIPAWPFVLASFAFGMYGLMPYFAIRGVKRKDPKTKKTWFTKIVDSRILGIILAALALALVLFGIIAASIGGGWSVYADSFLNVRFIQVMTIDFAFLTLFYPIVIWSDMKRRNWENIKLFSLFCVPLFGGLLYLVLRPRLPEK
;
A
#
# COMPACT_ATOMS: atom_id res chain seq x y z
N MET A 1 46.23 -19.62 -7.02
CA MET A 1 45.41 -18.39 -7.01
C MET A 1 44.40 -18.40 -8.16
N GLU A 2 44.76 -18.89 -9.34
CA GLU A 2 43.85 -19.01 -10.49
C GLU A 2 42.65 -19.95 -10.23
N ASN A 3 42.85 -21.11 -9.57
CA ASN A 3 41.77 -22.05 -9.27
C ASN A 3 40.68 -21.49 -8.33
N SER A 4 41.05 -20.60 -7.39
CA SER A 4 40.08 -20.01 -6.45
C SER A 4 39.21 -18.94 -7.09
N GLU A 5 39.70 -18.24 -8.11
CA GLU A 5 38.91 -17.24 -8.83
C GLU A 5 37.88 -17.90 -9.76
N THR A 6 38.27 -19.00 -10.40
CA THR A 6 37.39 -19.81 -11.26
C THR A 6 36.23 -20.43 -10.47
N GLU A 7 36.53 -21.02 -9.30
CA GLU A 7 35.49 -21.56 -8.40
C GLU A 7 34.52 -20.48 -7.90
N LEU A 8 35.03 -19.28 -7.58
CA LEU A 8 34.20 -18.15 -7.15
C LEU A 8 33.28 -17.66 -8.27
N GLN A 9 33.78 -17.62 -9.52
CA GLN A 9 32.96 -17.27 -10.69
C GLN A 9 31.88 -18.30 -10.97
N GLU A 10 32.22 -19.60 -10.93
CA GLU A 10 31.22 -20.66 -11.10
C GLU A 10 30.16 -20.64 -10.00
N GLN A 11 30.56 -20.36 -8.75
CA GLN A 11 29.63 -20.21 -7.63
C GLN A 11 28.68 -19.02 -7.86
N LYS A 12 29.21 -17.86 -8.29
CA LYS A 12 28.40 -16.69 -8.64
C LYS A 12 27.44 -17.00 -9.79
N GLN A 13 27.92 -17.68 -10.82
CA GLN A 13 27.11 -18.04 -11.99
C GLN A 13 26.02 -19.06 -11.62
N ARG A 14 26.33 -20.06 -10.79
CA ARG A 14 25.34 -21.00 -10.24
C ARG A 14 24.28 -20.29 -9.41
N ASN A 15 24.67 -19.33 -8.58
CA ASN A 15 23.75 -18.51 -7.78
C ASN A 15 22.88 -17.58 -8.66
N LEU A 16 23.44 -17.07 -9.76
CA LEU A 16 22.71 -16.21 -10.69
C LEU A 16 21.69 -17.03 -11.50
N LEU A 17 22.09 -18.22 -11.97
CA LEU A 17 21.22 -19.15 -12.68
C LEU A 17 20.12 -19.72 -11.78
N SER A 18 20.41 -19.97 -10.49
CA SER A 18 19.39 -20.39 -9.54
C SER A 18 18.38 -19.28 -9.24
N SER A 19 18.84 -18.02 -9.15
CA SER A 19 17.99 -16.82 -9.05
C SER A 19 17.11 -16.61 -10.31
N ILE A 20 17.66 -16.80 -11.51
CA ILE A 20 16.88 -16.71 -12.76
C ILE A 20 15.84 -17.83 -12.85
N LYS A 21 16.20 -19.07 -12.46
CA LYS A 21 15.24 -20.19 -12.37
C LYS A 21 14.16 -19.94 -11.31
N GLU A 22 14.44 -19.15 -10.28
CA GLU A 22 13.46 -18.68 -9.28
C GLU A 22 12.50 -17.64 -9.86
N PHE A 23 12.97 -16.79 -10.78
CA PHE A 23 12.15 -15.84 -11.54
C PHE A 23 11.30 -16.50 -12.65
N ARG A 24 11.09 -17.82 -12.61
CA ARG A 24 10.15 -18.46 -13.54
C ARG A 24 8.73 -18.08 -13.13
N VAL A 25 8.23 -16.97 -13.69
CA VAL A 25 6.86 -16.48 -13.49
C VAL A 25 5.91 -17.66 -13.72
N PRO A 26 5.15 -18.10 -12.70
CA PRO A 26 4.23 -19.20 -12.86
C PRO A 26 3.04 -18.70 -13.67
N TRP A 27 3.13 -18.76 -14.99
CA TRP A 27 2.10 -18.21 -15.91
C TRP A 27 0.68 -18.75 -15.64
N LYS A 28 0.56 -19.96 -15.06
CA LYS A 28 -0.72 -20.52 -14.60
C LYS A 28 -1.29 -19.82 -13.37
N GLU A 29 -0.47 -19.24 -12.49
CA GLU A 29 -0.89 -18.39 -11.38
C GLU A 29 -1.14 -16.93 -11.82
N PHE A 30 -0.82 -16.55 -13.06
CA PHE A 30 -1.18 -15.24 -13.60
C PHE A 30 -2.66 -15.16 -14.01
N LEU A 31 -3.30 -16.30 -14.26
CA LEU A 31 -4.76 -16.45 -14.45
C LEU A 31 -5.57 -16.43 -13.12
N SER A 32 -4.95 -16.01 -12.02
CA SER A 32 -5.48 -16.05 -10.65
C SER A 32 -6.01 -14.68 -10.17
N PRO A 33 -6.37 -14.48 -8.87
CA PRO A 33 -6.73 -13.17 -8.30
C PRO A 33 -5.76 -12.02 -8.62
N ASN A 34 -4.54 -12.33 -9.04
CA ASN A 34 -3.52 -11.39 -9.49
C ASN A 34 -3.92 -10.60 -10.76
N LEU A 35 -4.65 -11.22 -11.69
CA LEU A 35 -5.14 -10.55 -12.90
C LEU A 35 -6.17 -9.47 -12.57
N LEU A 36 -6.99 -9.69 -11.53
CA LEU A 36 -7.96 -8.71 -11.08
C LEU A 36 -7.28 -7.41 -10.63
N PHE A 37 -6.19 -7.50 -9.86
CA PHE A 37 -5.42 -6.31 -9.45
C PHE A 37 -4.85 -5.55 -10.66
N LEU A 38 -4.33 -6.28 -11.66
CA LEU A 38 -3.81 -5.67 -12.87
C LEU A 38 -4.92 -4.97 -13.67
N LEU A 39 -6.09 -5.61 -13.83
CA LEU A 39 -7.22 -5.04 -14.56
C LEU A 39 -7.78 -3.81 -13.84
N VAL A 40 -7.94 -3.88 -12.52
CA VAL A 40 -8.38 -2.73 -11.71
C VAL A 40 -7.38 -1.58 -11.82
N TRP A 41 -6.08 -1.87 -11.73
CA TRP A 41 -5.04 -0.86 -11.88
C TRP A 41 -5.04 -0.19 -13.24
N MET A 42 -5.08 -0.98 -14.32
CA MET A 42 -5.14 -0.44 -15.69
C MET A 42 -6.42 0.35 -15.93
N SER A 43 -7.55 -0.11 -15.40
CA SER A 43 -8.82 0.63 -15.48
C SER A 43 -8.75 1.95 -14.71
N PHE A 44 -8.11 1.97 -13.54
CA PHE A 44 -7.96 3.18 -12.76
C PHE A 44 -6.97 4.17 -13.38
N LEU A 45 -5.91 3.70 -14.04
CA LEU A 45 -5.03 4.53 -14.86
C LEU A 45 -5.81 5.14 -16.02
N LEU A 46 -6.54 4.30 -16.76
CA LEU A 46 -7.36 4.74 -17.89
C LEU A 46 -8.38 5.79 -17.46
N TYR A 47 -9.03 5.59 -16.31
CA TYR A 47 -9.94 6.55 -15.71
C TYR A 47 -9.29 7.91 -15.49
N THR A 48 -8.13 7.93 -14.86
CA THR A 48 -7.45 9.17 -14.52
C THR A 48 -7.03 10.00 -15.73
N PHE A 49 -6.68 9.35 -16.84
CA PHE A 49 -6.25 10.07 -18.03
C PHE A 49 -7.39 10.41 -19.00
N ILE A 50 -8.49 9.63 -19.01
CA ILE A 50 -9.59 9.80 -19.98
C ILE A 50 -10.81 10.48 -19.35
N TRP A 51 -11.25 10.03 -18.17
CA TRP A 51 -12.55 10.42 -17.60
C TRP A 51 -12.45 11.39 -16.43
N ALA A 52 -11.33 11.41 -15.69
CA ALA A 52 -11.15 12.34 -14.60
C ALA A 52 -11.13 13.79 -15.12
N PRO A 53 -11.78 14.74 -14.42
CA PRO A 53 -11.98 16.11 -14.90
C PRO A 53 -10.61 16.72 -15.23
N ALA A 54 -10.52 17.47 -16.33
CA ALA A 54 -9.28 18.15 -16.69
C ALA A 54 -9.06 19.33 -15.74
N ALA A 55 -7.81 19.55 -15.30
CA ALA A 55 -7.50 20.70 -14.45
C ALA A 55 -7.73 22.02 -15.20
N GLN A 56 -7.54 22.03 -16.54
CA GLN A 56 -7.88 23.13 -17.45
C GLN A 56 -8.25 22.60 -18.85
N PRO A 57 -9.04 23.36 -19.65
CA PRO A 57 -9.41 22.96 -21.02
C PRO A 57 -8.23 22.76 -21.98
N SER A 58 -7.07 23.39 -21.70
CA SER A 58 -5.84 23.31 -22.49
C SER A 58 -4.82 22.29 -21.94
N ASP A 59 -5.21 21.47 -20.96
CA ASP A 59 -4.34 20.47 -20.36
C ASP A 59 -4.11 19.31 -21.36
N PRO A 60 -2.85 18.99 -21.74
CA PRO A 60 -2.51 17.94 -22.70
C PRO A 60 -2.79 16.50 -22.21
N GLY A 61 -3.57 16.34 -21.14
CA GLY A 61 -4.05 15.06 -20.63
C GLY A 61 -3.24 14.52 -19.45
N PHE A 62 -2.14 15.19 -19.09
CA PHE A 62 -1.29 14.78 -17.96
C PHE A 62 -1.70 15.37 -16.63
N GLY A 63 -2.62 16.35 -16.57
CA GLY A 63 -3.20 16.79 -15.30
C GLY A 63 -2.23 17.61 -14.45
N ASP A 64 -2.70 18.74 -13.91
CA ASP A 64 -2.05 19.28 -12.72
C ASP A 64 -2.43 18.42 -11.50
N PHE A 65 -1.48 17.61 -11.01
CA PHE A 65 -1.60 16.81 -9.78
C PHE A 65 -0.99 17.53 -8.57
N SER A 66 -0.95 18.86 -8.58
CA SER A 66 -0.34 19.65 -7.52
C SER A 66 -1.05 19.45 -6.18
N ILE A 67 -0.23 19.20 -5.15
CA ILE A 67 -0.67 19.17 -3.75
C ILE A 67 -1.25 20.52 -3.31
N GLU A 68 -0.94 21.62 -4.01
CA GLU A 68 -1.49 22.94 -3.73
C GLU A 68 -3.02 22.97 -3.79
N TYR A 69 -3.65 22.16 -4.65
CA TYR A 69 -5.11 22.04 -4.68
C TYR A 69 -5.67 21.61 -3.32
N ALA A 70 -5.09 20.57 -2.71
CA ALA A 70 -5.55 20.09 -1.41
C ALA A 70 -5.32 21.08 -0.27
N LYS A 71 -4.35 22.01 -0.39
CA LYS A 71 -4.11 23.03 0.64
C LYS A 71 -5.17 24.12 0.67
N THR A 72 -5.96 24.26 -0.38
CA THR A 72 -7.00 25.31 -0.47
C THR A 72 -8.17 25.06 0.48
N ASN A 73 -8.48 23.80 0.76
CA ASN A 73 -9.61 23.40 1.58
C ASN A 73 -9.15 22.45 2.70
N PRO A 74 -9.49 22.72 3.97
CA PRO A 74 -9.12 21.85 5.08
C PRO A 74 -9.60 20.39 4.96
N VAL A 75 -10.74 20.14 4.31
CA VAL A 75 -11.28 18.80 4.08
C VAL A 75 -10.39 18.03 3.10
N GLU A 76 -10.00 18.68 2.01
CA GLU A 76 -9.14 18.11 0.98
C GLU A 76 -7.73 17.84 1.51
N TRP A 77 -7.19 18.79 2.27
CA TRP A 77 -5.91 18.65 2.96
C TRP A 77 -5.94 17.46 3.92
N ASN A 78 -7.00 17.33 4.71
CA ASN A 78 -7.12 16.22 5.65
C ASN A 78 -7.24 14.87 4.94
N LEU A 79 -7.99 14.80 3.84
CA LEU A 79 -8.08 13.59 3.02
C LEU A 79 -6.69 13.18 2.49
N PHE A 80 -5.91 14.14 1.99
CA PHE A 80 -4.54 13.89 1.54
C PHE A 80 -3.64 13.35 2.67
N MET A 81 -3.72 13.93 3.87
CA MET A 81 -3.00 13.43 5.04
C MET A 81 -3.42 12.01 5.45
N LEU A 82 -4.73 11.69 5.35
CA LEU A 82 -5.24 10.35 5.64
C LEU A 82 -4.79 9.31 4.61
N VAL A 83 -4.64 9.68 3.33
CA VAL A 83 -4.00 8.82 2.33
C VAL A 83 -2.56 8.48 2.75
N GLY A 84 -1.82 9.44 3.31
CA GLY A 84 -0.49 9.18 3.90
C GLY A 84 -0.51 8.20 5.08
N VAL A 85 -1.52 8.29 5.96
CA VAL A 85 -1.72 7.31 7.04
C VAL A 85 -2.00 5.91 6.48
N TRP A 86 -2.81 5.80 5.44
CA TRP A 86 -3.03 4.53 4.75
C TRP A 86 -1.73 3.97 4.17
N ALA A 87 -0.93 4.79 3.48
CA ALA A 87 0.36 4.36 2.95
C ALA A 87 1.27 3.79 4.06
N LEU A 88 1.31 4.43 5.24
CA LEU A 88 2.03 3.92 6.41
C LEU A 88 1.45 2.60 6.93
N LEU A 89 0.13 2.46 7.01
CA LEU A 89 -0.53 1.22 7.41
C LEU A 89 -0.14 0.06 6.49
N TYR A 90 -0.21 0.27 5.17
CA TYR A 90 0.24 -0.70 4.19
C TYR A 90 1.73 -0.99 4.32
N ALA A 91 2.58 0.03 4.50
CA ALA A 91 4.01 -0.13 4.69
C ALA A 91 4.33 -1.09 5.83
N VAL A 92 3.71 -0.88 6.99
CA VAL A 92 3.94 -1.68 8.20
C VAL A 92 3.64 -3.16 8.00
N ILE A 93 2.67 -3.50 7.14
CA ILE A 93 2.30 -4.89 6.88
C ILE A 93 3.09 -5.46 5.69
N LEU A 94 3.14 -4.75 4.57
CA LEU A 94 3.77 -5.23 3.33
C LEU A 94 5.28 -5.38 3.46
N LEU A 95 5.94 -4.55 4.26
CA LEU A 95 7.38 -4.67 4.50
C LEU A 95 7.75 -5.94 5.29
N ILE A 96 6.80 -6.52 6.04
CA ILE A 96 6.98 -7.82 6.69
C ILE A 96 6.94 -8.95 5.65
N GLU A 97 6.15 -8.81 4.57
CA GLU A 97 6.04 -9.80 3.49
C GLU A 97 7.37 -10.07 2.79
N ASN A 98 8.33 -9.14 2.82
CA ASN A 98 9.68 -9.30 2.27
C ASN A 98 10.45 -10.52 2.83
N ARG A 99 10.01 -11.05 3.97
CA ARG A 99 10.56 -12.28 4.57
C ARG A 99 10.12 -13.53 3.83
N GLU A 100 8.95 -13.50 3.18
CA GLU A 100 8.27 -14.67 2.61
C GLU A 100 8.08 -14.57 1.09
N ARG A 101 8.09 -13.34 0.54
CA ARG A 101 7.88 -13.06 -0.88
C ARG A 101 9.19 -12.81 -1.60
N PHE A 102 9.29 -13.31 -2.82
CA PHE A 102 10.47 -13.14 -3.65
C PHE A 102 10.63 -11.67 -4.07
N ILE A 103 9.52 -11.06 -4.52
CA ILE A 103 9.46 -9.66 -4.92
C ILE A 103 9.36 -8.79 -3.66
N PRO A 104 10.31 -7.87 -3.44
CA PRO A 104 10.26 -6.98 -2.29
C PRO A 104 9.17 -5.90 -2.47
N ALA A 105 8.40 -5.64 -1.41
CA ALA A 105 7.36 -4.63 -1.37
C ALA A 105 7.89 -3.19 -1.30
N TRP A 106 9.13 -2.98 -0.84
CA TRP A 106 9.62 -1.63 -0.49
C TRP A 106 9.57 -0.60 -1.65
N PRO A 107 9.85 -0.95 -2.93
CA PRO A 107 9.75 0.05 -4.01
C PRO A 107 8.31 0.54 -4.20
N PHE A 108 7.36 -0.38 -4.12
CA PHE A 108 5.93 -0.13 -4.27
C PHE A 108 5.35 0.61 -3.07
N VAL A 109 5.81 0.25 -1.86
CA VAL A 109 5.49 1.00 -0.63
C VAL A 109 6.01 2.43 -0.73
N LEU A 110 7.25 2.65 -1.17
CA LEU A 110 7.79 3.99 -1.34
C LEU A 110 7.00 4.79 -2.40
N ALA A 111 6.68 4.17 -3.54
CA ALA A 111 5.85 4.77 -4.58
C ALA A 111 4.46 5.15 -4.05
N SER A 112 3.90 4.39 -3.11
CA SER A 112 2.57 4.67 -2.54
C SER A 112 2.49 5.96 -1.72
N PHE A 113 3.60 6.49 -1.22
CA PHE A 113 3.59 7.79 -0.55
C PHE A 113 3.38 8.95 -1.52
N ALA A 114 3.77 8.78 -2.79
CA ALA A 114 3.57 9.79 -3.83
C ALA A 114 2.29 9.55 -4.62
N PHE A 115 1.98 8.28 -4.92
CA PHE A 115 0.93 7.90 -5.86
C PHE A 115 -0.19 7.04 -5.25
N GLY A 116 -0.18 6.81 -3.94
CA GLY A 116 -1.22 6.02 -3.27
C GLY A 116 -1.32 4.58 -3.79
N MET A 117 -2.54 4.13 -4.07
CA MET A 117 -2.83 2.80 -4.60
C MET A 117 -2.20 2.55 -5.97
N TYR A 118 -1.92 3.56 -6.79
CA TYR A 118 -1.16 3.37 -8.03
C TYR A 118 0.21 2.76 -7.80
N GLY A 119 0.85 3.09 -6.68
CA GLY A 119 2.14 2.51 -6.29
C GLY A 119 2.02 1.06 -5.79
N LEU A 120 0.94 0.72 -5.09
CA LEU A 120 0.75 -0.61 -4.47
C LEU A 120 0.16 -1.65 -5.41
N MET A 121 -0.70 -1.26 -6.34
CA MET A 121 -1.40 -2.19 -7.22
C MET A 121 -0.50 -3.11 -8.05
N PRO A 122 0.58 -2.61 -8.69
CA PRO A 122 1.53 -3.47 -9.39
C PRO A 122 2.10 -4.55 -8.47
N TYR A 123 2.37 -4.22 -7.21
CA TYR A 123 2.82 -5.19 -6.22
C TYR A 123 1.79 -6.29 -5.99
N PHE A 124 0.51 -5.94 -5.82
CA PHE A 124 -0.55 -6.93 -5.62
C PHE A 124 -0.72 -7.87 -6.81
N ALA A 125 -0.48 -7.38 -8.03
CA ALA A 125 -0.51 -8.22 -9.23
C ALA A 125 0.67 -9.23 -9.28
N ILE A 126 1.85 -8.90 -8.74
CA ILE A 126 3.06 -9.73 -8.91
C ILE A 126 3.54 -10.45 -7.64
N ARG A 127 3.06 -10.07 -6.45
CA ARG A 127 3.55 -10.59 -5.15
C ARG A 127 3.25 -12.07 -4.88
N GLY A 128 2.58 -12.77 -5.78
CA GLY A 128 2.18 -14.18 -5.61
C GLY A 128 3.36 -15.13 -5.34
N VAL A 129 4.54 -14.82 -5.90
CA VAL A 129 5.74 -15.66 -5.81
C VAL A 129 6.31 -15.71 -4.39
N LYS A 130 6.24 -16.87 -3.75
CA LYS A 130 6.85 -17.14 -2.44
C LYS A 130 8.35 -17.45 -2.61
N ARG A 131 9.17 -17.06 -1.62
CA ARG A 131 10.58 -17.45 -1.53
C ARG A 131 10.67 -18.95 -1.24
N LYS A 132 11.69 -19.61 -1.80
CA LYS A 132 12.03 -20.99 -1.42
C LYS A 132 12.48 -21.08 0.04
N ASP A 133 13.31 -20.11 0.45
CA ASP A 133 13.84 -20.01 1.81
C ASP A 133 13.34 -18.71 2.49
N PRO A 134 12.22 -18.77 3.24
CA PRO A 134 11.73 -17.64 4.02
C PRO A 134 12.72 -17.23 5.12
N LYS A 135 12.89 -15.92 5.30
CA LYS A 135 13.76 -15.38 6.36
C LYS A 135 13.11 -15.57 7.73
N THR A 136 13.68 -16.44 8.56
CA THR A 136 13.14 -16.75 9.90
C THR A 136 13.60 -15.78 10.99
N LYS A 137 14.83 -15.26 10.89
CA LYS A 137 15.39 -14.29 11.85
C LYS A 137 14.84 -12.88 11.64
N LYS A 138 14.43 -12.22 12.73
CA LYS A 138 14.03 -10.81 12.74
C LYS A 138 15.27 -9.90 12.65
N THR A 139 15.34 -9.09 11.60
CA THR A 139 16.27 -7.95 11.52
C THR A 139 15.78 -6.79 12.37
N TRP A 140 16.66 -5.81 12.66
CA TRP A 140 16.28 -4.60 13.41
C TRP A 140 15.06 -3.90 12.76
N PHE A 141 15.05 -3.81 11.43
CA PHE A 141 13.97 -3.22 10.65
C PHE A 141 12.66 -3.96 10.84
N THR A 142 12.68 -5.30 10.78
CA THR A 142 11.47 -6.11 11.00
C THR A 142 10.93 -5.96 12.42
N LYS A 143 11.78 -5.71 13.42
CA LYS A 143 11.33 -5.44 14.80
C LYS A 143 10.59 -4.10 14.91
N ILE A 144 11.02 -3.09 14.16
CA ILE A 144 10.34 -1.78 14.13
C ILE A 144 8.96 -1.91 13.49
N VAL A 145 8.88 -2.50 12.30
CA VAL A 145 7.58 -2.67 11.63
C VAL A 145 6.68 -3.68 12.34
N ASP A 146 7.22 -4.59 13.16
CA ASP A 146 6.44 -5.50 14.03
C ASP A 146 6.04 -4.85 15.37
N SER A 147 6.48 -3.62 15.65
CA SER A 147 6.23 -2.94 16.92
C SER A 147 4.76 -2.54 17.09
N ARG A 148 4.20 -2.80 18.28
CA ARG A 148 2.87 -2.29 18.68
C ARG A 148 2.87 -0.78 18.89
N ILE A 149 4.00 -0.21 19.31
CA ILE A 149 4.13 1.25 19.52
C ILE A 149 3.90 1.98 18.20
N LEU A 150 4.41 1.44 17.09
CA LEU A 150 4.16 2.01 15.76
C LEU A 150 2.67 2.01 15.42
N GLY A 151 1.95 0.93 15.75
CA GLY A 151 0.49 0.87 15.62
C GLY A 151 -0.24 1.92 16.47
N ILE A 152 0.20 2.13 17.72
CA ILE A 152 -0.37 3.14 18.62
C ILE A 152 -0.11 4.56 18.09
N ILE A 153 1.11 4.86 17.63
CA ILE A 153 1.46 6.16 17.04
C ILE A 153 0.60 6.42 15.80
N LEU A 154 0.46 5.44 14.91
CA LEU A 154 -0.39 5.57 13.72
C LEU A 154 -1.87 5.76 14.09
N ALA A 155 -2.36 5.05 15.11
CA ALA A 155 -3.74 5.19 15.58
C ALA A 155 -3.98 6.59 16.17
N ALA A 156 -3.03 7.11 16.96
CA ALA A 156 -3.11 8.46 17.52
C ALA A 156 -3.05 9.53 16.42
N LEU A 157 -2.16 9.38 15.44
CA LEU A 157 -2.06 10.29 14.29
C LEU A 157 -3.36 10.29 13.48
N ALA A 158 -3.90 9.12 13.15
CA ALA A 158 -5.15 8.99 12.40
C ALA A 158 -6.32 9.62 13.16
N LEU A 159 -6.42 9.37 14.47
CA LEU A 159 -7.45 9.95 15.31
C LEU A 159 -7.35 11.48 15.35
N ALA A 160 -6.14 12.03 15.52
CA ALA A 160 -5.91 13.47 15.48
C ALA A 160 -6.33 14.09 14.15
N LEU A 161 -6.00 13.45 13.01
CA LEU A 161 -6.38 13.90 11.67
C LEU A 161 -7.90 13.83 11.46
N VAL A 162 -8.56 12.75 11.89
CA VAL A 162 -10.03 12.64 11.80
C VAL A 162 -10.71 13.74 12.62
N LEU A 163 -10.27 13.96 13.86
CA LEU A 163 -10.82 15.03 14.71
C LEU A 163 -10.57 16.40 14.11
N PHE A 164 -9.36 16.66 13.61
CA PHE A 164 -9.01 17.88 12.91
C PHE A 164 -9.91 18.09 11.69
N GLY A 165 -10.12 17.06 10.87
CA GLY A 165 -11.00 17.12 9.70
C GLY A 165 -12.43 17.49 10.05
N ILE A 166 -13.01 16.88 11.08
CA ILE A 166 -14.38 17.18 11.51
C ILE A 166 -14.51 18.64 11.95
N ILE A 167 -13.54 19.13 12.73
CA ILE A 167 -13.52 20.52 13.21
C ILE A 167 -13.33 21.48 12.04
N ALA A 168 -12.32 21.23 11.21
CA ALA A 168 -11.95 22.12 10.11
C ALA A 168 -13.00 22.14 9.00
N ALA A 169 -13.70 21.03 8.75
CA ALA A 169 -14.81 20.97 7.79
C ALA A 169 -16.00 21.85 8.16
N SER A 170 -16.13 22.19 9.45
CA SER A 170 -17.19 23.06 9.97
C SER A 170 -16.91 24.54 9.69
N ILE A 171 -15.72 24.89 9.19
CA ILE A 171 -15.29 26.27 8.92
C ILE A 171 -15.36 26.52 7.40
N GLY A 172 -15.98 27.63 6.99
CA GLY A 172 -15.84 28.17 5.63
C GLY A 172 -16.47 27.33 4.49
N GLY A 173 -17.45 26.46 4.77
CA GLY A 173 -18.13 25.68 3.72
C GLY A 173 -17.30 24.52 3.17
N GLY A 174 -16.40 23.94 3.98
CA GLY A 174 -15.44 22.91 3.55
C GLY A 174 -16.07 21.74 2.77
N TRP A 175 -17.22 21.23 3.18
CA TRP A 175 -17.90 20.13 2.49
C TRP A 175 -18.50 20.51 1.13
N SER A 176 -19.06 21.72 0.99
CA SER A 176 -19.61 22.16 -0.30
C SER A 176 -18.50 22.45 -1.30
N VAL A 177 -17.39 23.04 -0.85
CA VAL A 177 -16.21 23.25 -1.68
C VAL A 177 -15.60 21.90 -2.09
N TYR A 178 -15.49 20.95 -1.15
CA TYR A 178 -15.02 19.60 -1.47
C TYR A 178 -15.89 18.90 -2.52
N ALA A 179 -17.22 19.04 -2.43
CA ALA A 179 -18.12 18.44 -3.42
C ALA A 179 -17.92 19.03 -4.83
N ASP A 180 -17.68 20.34 -4.93
CA ASP A 180 -17.33 21.00 -6.20
C ASP A 180 -15.96 20.52 -6.71
N SER A 181 -14.94 20.54 -5.85
CA SER A 181 -13.59 20.05 -6.17
C SER A 181 -13.60 18.59 -6.62
N PHE A 182 -14.43 17.73 -6.02
CA PHE A 182 -14.55 16.32 -6.42
C PHE A 182 -15.09 16.16 -7.85
N LEU A 183 -15.91 17.09 -8.34
CA LEU A 183 -16.46 17.05 -9.69
C LEU A 183 -15.54 17.72 -10.72
N ASN A 184 -14.80 18.75 -10.29
CA ASN A 184 -14.09 19.64 -11.21
C ASN A 184 -12.55 19.51 -11.16
N VAL A 185 -11.99 19.01 -10.05
CA VAL A 185 -10.53 18.97 -9.84
C VAL A 185 -10.02 17.53 -9.91
N ARG A 186 -9.19 17.25 -10.93
CA ARG A 186 -8.62 15.91 -11.18
C ARG A 186 -8.00 15.31 -9.94
N PHE A 187 -7.09 16.07 -9.32
CA PHE A 187 -6.30 15.61 -8.18
C PHE A 187 -7.20 15.16 -7.02
N ILE A 188 -8.21 15.97 -6.68
CA ILE A 188 -9.14 15.67 -5.58
C ILE A 188 -10.00 14.45 -5.89
N GLN A 189 -10.53 14.34 -7.11
CA GLN A 189 -11.33 13.19 -7.50
C GLN A 189 -10.52 11.90 -7.47
N VAL A 190 -9.34 11.90 -8.10
CA VAL A 190 -8.45 10.73 -8.17
C VAL A 190 -7.97 10.32 -6.78
N MET A 191 -7.58 11.28 -5.93
CA MET A 191 -7.20 11.02 -4.53
C MET A 191 -8.35 10.42 -3.71
N THR A 192 -9.58 10.87 -3.95
CA THR A 192 -10.78 10.33 -3.27
C THR A 192 -11.03 8.87 -3.67
N ILE A 193 -10.93 8.57 -4.96
CA ILE A 193 -11.05 7.20 -5.47
C ILE A 193 -9.89 6.33 -4.95
N ASP A 194 -8.68 6.88 -4.90
CA ASP A 194 -7.50 6.20 -4.34
C ASP A 194 -7.72 5.83 -2.87
N PHE A 195 -8.22 6.76 -2.05
CA PHE A 195 -8.60 6.52 -0.66
C PHE A 195 -9.64 5.40 -0.53
N ALA A 196 -10.63 5.36 -1.43
CA ALA A 196 -11.62 4.29 -1.47
C ALA A 196 -10.97 2.94 -1.81
N PHE A 197 -10.03 2.88 -2.76
CA PHE A 197 -9.30 1.65 -3.06
C PHE A 197 -8.36 1.21 -1.93
N LEU A 198 -7.65 2.13 -1.28
CA LEU A 198 -6.86 1.84 -0.08
C LEU A 198 -7.73 1.19 0.99
N THR A 199 -8.96 1.68 1.16
CA THR A 199 -9.94 1.11 2.09
C THR A 199 -10.53 -0.23 1.61
N LEU A 200 -10.74 -0.41 0.31
CA LEU A 200 -11.33 -1.62 -0.24
C LEU A 200 -10.36 -2.82 -0.19
N PHE A 201 -9.09 -2.58 -0.49
CA PHE A 201 -8.10 -3.66 -0.66
C PHE A 201 -7.32 -4.01 0.60
N TYR A 202 -7.38 -3.19 1.66
CA TYR A 202 -6.57 -3.47 2.86
C TYR A 202 -6.97 -4.77 3.59
N PRO A 203 -8.23 -5.24 3.60
CA PRO A 203 -8.57 -6.50 4.27
C PRO A 203 -7.77 -7.68 3.73
N ILE A 204 -7.40 -7.66 2.44
CA ILE A 204 -6.56 -8.69 1.81
C ILE A 204 -5.17 -8.74 2.46
N VAL A 205 -4.62 -7.57 2.78
CA VAL A 205 -3.31 -7.41 3.42
C VAL A 205 -3.36 -7.81 4.89
N ILE A 206 -4.43 -7.44 5.60
CA ILE A 206 -4.67 -7.83 7.00
C ILE A 206 -4.81 -9.34 7.13
N TRP A 207 -5.64 -9.97 6.29
CA TRP A 207 -5.85 -11.41 6.32
C TRP A 207 -4.54 -12.17 6.07
N SER A 208 -3.75 -11.71 5.11
CA SER A 208 -2.43 -12.28 4.83
C SER A 208 -1.50 -12.18 6.04
N ASP A 209 -1.53 -11.06 6.79
CA ASP A 209 -0.71 -10.88 7.98
C ASP A 209 -1.21 -11.66 9.21
N MET A 210 -2.53 -11.83 9.35
CA MET A 210 -3.12 -12.71 10.36
C MET A 210 -2.64 -14.16 10.19
N LYS A 211 -2.62 -14.66 8.95
CA LYS A 211 -2.08 -15.99 8.63
C LYS A 211 -0.60 -16.13 9.00
N ARG A 212 0.22 -15.12 8.68
CA ARG A 212 1.65 -15.10 9.07
C ARG A 212 1.87 -15.17 10.57
N ARG A 213 0.92 -14.68 11.37
CA ARG A 213 0.97 -14.64 12.83
C ARG A 213 0.29 -15.84 13.48
N ASN A 214 -0.16 -16.83 12.71
CA ASN A 214 -1.00 -17.94 13.19
C ASN A 214 -2.23 -17.45 13.96
N TRP A 215 -2.85 -16.35 13.50
CA TRP A 215 -3.97 -15.68 14.17
C TRP A 215 -5.24 -15.70 13.32
N GLU A 216 -5.62 -16.88 12.83
CA GLU A 216 -6.77 -17.08 11.93
C GLU A 216 -8.10 -17.11 12.70
N ASN A 217 -8.61 -15.93 13.07
CA ASN A 217 -9.92 -15.77 13.70
C ASN A 217 -10.83 -14.88 12.85
N ILE A 218 -11.91 -15.45 12.32
CA ILE A 218 -12.82 -14.76 11.39
C ILE A 218 -13.60 -13.61 12.03
N LYS A 219 -13.95 -13.72 13.32
CA LYS A 219 -14.68 -12.66 14.04
C LYS A 219 -13.79 -11.44 14.22
N LEU A 220 -12.52 -11.67 14.61
CA LEU A 220 -11.53 -10.61 14.70
C LEU A 220 -11.22 -10.01 13.33
N PHE A 221 -11.10 -10.85 12.29
CA PHE A 221 -10.91 -10.35 10.92
C PHE A 221 -12.03 -9.40 10.50
N SER A 222 -13.29 -9.74 10.79
CA SER A 222 -14.45 -8.89 10.48
C SER A 222 -14.38 -7.55 11.21
N LEU A 223 -13.98 -7.54 12.48
CA LEU A 223 -13.73 -6.31 13.24
C LEU A 223 -12.61 -5.47 12.60
N PHE A 224 -11.55 -6.13 12.13
CA PHE A 224 -10.45 -5.46 11.44
C PHE A 224 -10.77 -5.05 10.01
N CYS A 225 -11.97 -5.34 9.48
CA CYS A 225 -12.42 -4.86 8.16
C CYS A 225 -13.10 -3.49 8.23
N VAL A 226 -13.36 -2.94 9.42
CA VAL A 226 -13.89 -1.58 9.58
C VAL A 226 -12.91 -0.56 8.99
N PRO A 227 -13.30 0.27 8.00
CA PRO A 227 -12.44 1.25 7.35
C PRO A 227 -11.63 2.10 8.34
N LEU A 228 -10.33 2.26 8.04
CA LEU A 228 -9.34 3.00 8.82
C LEU A 228 -9.12 2.44 10.23
N PHE A 229 -10.13 2.52 11.11
CA PHE A 229 -10.05 2.15 12.52
C PHE A 229 -9.82 0.65 12.73
N GLY A 230 -10.42 -0.22 11.92
CA GLY A 230 -10.20 -1.67 11.98
C GLY A 230 -8.75 -2.05 11.69
N GLY A 231 -8.16 -1.45 10.65
CA GLY A 231 -6.75 -1.64 10.31
C GLY A 231 -5.78 -1.08 11.37
N LEU A 232 -6.08 0.09 11.95
CA LEU A 232 -5.28 0.64 13.05
C LEU A 232 -5.38 -0.21 14.32
N LEU A 233 -6.58 -0.64 14.68
CA LEU A 233 -6.83 -1.55 15.79
C LEU A 233 -6.08 -2.87 15.60
N TYR A 234 -6.05 -3.40 14.37
CA TYR A 234 -5.24 -4.56 14.04
C TYR A 234 -3.76 -4.34 14.34
N LEU A 235 -3.17 -3.21 13.92
CA LEU A 235 -1.75 -2.92 14.19
C LEU A 235 -1.42 -2.86 15.69
N VAL A 236 -2.37 -2.37 16.49
CA VAL A 236 -2.24 -2.29 17.95
C VAL A 236 -2.36 -3.67 18.60
N LEU A 237 -3.35 -4.47 18.20
CA LEU A 237 -3.70 -5.73 18.87
C LEU A 237 -2.93 -6.94 18.37
N ARG A 238 -2.36 -6.90 17.15
CA ARG A 238 -1.75 -8.07 16.53
C ARG A 238 -0.70 -8.74 17.44
N PRO A 239 -0.71 -10.07 17.56
CA PRO A 239 0.36 -10.84 18.19
C PRO A 239 1.68 -10.56 17.49
N ARG A 240 2.82 -10.65 18.20
CA ARG A 240 4.14 -10.51 17.56
C ARG A 240 4.35 -11.62 16.52
N LEU A 241 5.17 -11.37 15.51
CA LEU A 241 5.52 -12.41 14.54
C LEU A 241 6.19 -13.59 15.28
N PRO A 242 5.83 -14.85 14.94
CA PRO A 242 6.51 -16.02 15.47
C PRO A 242 8.01 -15.95 15.19
N GLU A 243 8.82 -16.28 16.19
CA GLU A 243 10.24 -16.55 16.00
C GLU A 243 10.35 -18.04 15.61
N LYS A 244 10.85 -18.30 14.40
CA LYS A 244 11.14 -19.64 13.90
C LYS A 244 12.65 -19.85 13.90
#